data_AF-A0AAD5KEF8-F1
#
_entry.id   AF-A0AAD5KEF8-F1
#
_cell.length_a   1.000
_cell.length_b   1.000
_cell.length_c   1.000
_cell.angle_alpha   90.00
_cell.angle_beta   90.00
_cell.angle_gamma   90.00
#
_symmetry.space_group_name_H-M   'P 1'
#
loop_
_entity.id
_entity.type
_entity.pdbx_description
1 polymer ?
#
loop_
_entity_poly.entity_id
_entity_poly.type
_entity_poly.pdbx_seq_one_letter_code
_entity_poly.pdbx_strand_id
1 'polypeptide(L)'
;MIEQITEQLAAIDLKDDDIATYIAGIVQDDTIADDEKHEIIAEFLAETTDENTDKVIEHILKQWKEIQNDTEKKREEEKAKKLEKIHEREKARQEQSAKELEANAELRRNKESKQLSKEEQAQRERLMQNYGYDSNEGREIAKSGSETGAKGRKTGTADPLLSANRNVDVIKEQEQRRREQMKKQSDADKERNKMLLEKQRAKDKDDKEKRRTAKKEKRRM
;
A
#
# COMPACT_ATOMS: atom_id res chain seq x y z
N MET A 1 25.54 14.78 21.45
CA MET A 1 25.23 15.07 22.86
C MET A 1 26.39 14.69 23.78
N ILE A 2 26.74 13.41 23.94
CA ILE A 2 27.88 13.01 24.77
C ILE A 2 29.16 13.72 24.31
N GLU A 3 29.45 13.73 23.00
CA GLU A 3 30.59 14.45 22.41
C GLU A 3 30.58 15.96 22.70
N GLN A 4 29.41 16.59 22.76
CA GLN A 4 29.28 18.02 23.03
C GLN A 4 29.47 18.32 24.53
N ILE A 5 29.00 17.41 25.39
CA ILE A 5 29.21 17.51 26.83
C ILE A 5 30.69 17.28 27.15
N THR A 6 31.36 16.32 26.52
CA THR A 6 32.82 16.11 26.67
C THR A 6 33.61 17.33 26.22
N GLU A 7 33.23 18.00 25.12
CA GLU A 7 33.89 19.23 24.68
C GLU A 7 33.74 20.37 25.70
N GLN A 8 32.56 20.50 26.31
CA GLN A 8 32.32 21.54 27.32
C GLN A 8 33.00 21.24 28.66
N LEU A 9 33.04 19.98 29.08
CA LEU A 9 33.75 19.55 30.28
C LEU A 9 35.27 19.68 30.10
N ALA A 10 35.78 19.43 28.89
CA ALA A 10 37.20 19.64 28.58
C ALA A 10 37.63 21.12 28.70
N ALA A 11 36.69 22.08 28.67
CA ALA A 11 36.98 23.50 28.91
C ALA A 11 37.26 23.81 30.40
N ILE A 12 36.85 22.94 31.31
CA ILE A 12 37.09 22.97 32.77
C ILE A 12 38.18 21.92 33.14
N ASP A 13 39.00 21.53 32.16
CA ASP A 13 40.01 20.46 32.26
C ASP A 13 39.49 19.09 32.73
N LEU A 14 38.17 18.85 32.62
CA LEU A 14 37.54 17.59 32.97
C LEU A 14 37.36 16.72 31.71
N LYS A 15 38.27 15.77 31.52
CA LYS A 15 38.29 14.85 30.37
C LYS A 15 38.00 13.43 30.81
N ASP A 16 36.81 13.23 31.35
CA ASP A 16 36.31 11.92 31.75
C ASP A 16 35.01 11.61 31.00
N ASP A 17 35.05 10.55 30.19
CA ASP A 17 33.93 10.09 29.37
C ASP A 17 32.78 9.51 30.23
N ASP A 18 33.10 8.99 31.42
CA ASP A 18 32.10 8.44 32.34
C ASP A 18 31.27 9.58 32.96
N ILE A 19 31.92 10.70 33.30
CA ILE A 19 31.26 11.91 33.79
C ILE A 19 30.35 12.49 32.72
N ALA A 20 30.84 12.60 31.48
CA ALA A 20 30.02 13.08 30.37
C ALA A 20 28.81 12.18 30.10
N THR A 21 28.97 10.87 30.23
CA THR A 21 27.88 9.89 30.06
C THR A 21 26.85 10.01 31.19
N TYR A 22 27.29 10.19 32.44
CA TYR A 22 26.40 10.38 33.58
C TYR A 22 25.59 11.68 33.45
N ILE A 23 26.25 12.80 33.15
CA ILE A 23 25.60 14.10 32.94
C ILE A 23 24.63 14.02 31.75
N ALA A 24 25.02 13.35 30.65
CA ALA A 24 24.11 13.13 29.53
C ALA A 24 22.85 12.36 29.96
N GLY A 25 22.99 11.36 30.84
CA GLY A 25 21.86 10.62 31.41
C GLY A 25 20.89 11.51 32.18
N ILE A 26 21.41 12.40 33.04
CA ILE A 26 20.59 13.35 33.81
C ILE A 26 19.87 14.34 32.89
N VAL A 27 20.59 14.89 31.92
CA VAL A 27 20.03 15.90 31.00
C VAL A 27 18.92 15.31 30.13
N GLN A 28 19.09 14.05 29.69
CA GLN A 28 18.09 13.30 28.91
C GLN A 28 16.86 12.87 29.72
N ASP A 29 16.92 12.91 31.04
CA ASP A 29 15.80 12.48 31.87
C ASP A 29 14.71 13.55 31.92
N ASP A 30 13.62 13.35 31.17
CA ASP A 30 12.49 14.29 31.13
C ASP A 30 11.64 14.28 32.42
N THR A 31 11.93 13.40 33.39
CA THR A 31 11.21 13.34 34.67
C THR A 31 11.69 14.35 35.70
N ILE A 32 12.92 14.86 35.53
CA ILE A 32 13.56 15.81 36.45
C ILE A 32 13.37 17.22 35.92
N ALA A 33 13.03 18.17 36.79
CA ALA A 33 12.91 19.58 36.41
C ALA A 33 14.29 20.16 36.05
N ASP A 34 14.36 21.15 35.15
CA ASP A 34 15.65 21.71 34.72
C ASP A 34 16.44 22.36 35.86
N ASP A 35 15.73 22.96 36.83
CA ASP A 35 16.35 23.55 38.03
C ASP A 35 16.97 22.46 38.92
N GLU A 36 16.28 21.33 39.09
CA GLU A 36 16.79 20.16 39.82
C GLU A 36 17.96 19.50 39.08
N LYS A 37 17.91 19.43 37.75
CA LYS A 37 19.04 18.95 36.93
C LYS A 37 20.27 19.82 37.14
N HIS A 38 20.09 21.13 37.20
CA HIS A 38 21.17 22.06 37.45
C HIS A 38 21.81 21.79 38.81
N GLU A 39 21.00 21.66 39.87
CA GLU A 39 21.48 21.38 41.22
C GLU A 39 22.23 20.04 41.31
N ILE A 40 21.68 18.96 40.74
CA ILE A 40 22.31 17.62 40.77
C ILE A 40 23.65 17.62 40.04
N ILE A 41 23.71 18.24 38.85
CA ILE A 41 24.94 18.30 38.07
C ILE A 41 25.97 19.21 38.76
N ALA A 42 25.53 20.31 39.37
CA ALA A 42 26.40 21.20 40.12
C ALA A 42 26.99 20.52 41.37
N GLU A 43 26.19 19.77 42.13
CA GLU A 43 26.66 19.00 43.29
C GLU A 43 27.69 17.94 42.86
N PHE A 44 27.40 17.20 41.78
CA PHE A 44 28.30 16.19 41.25
C PHE A 44 29.63 16.77 40.73
N LEU A 45 29.58 17.89 40.02
CA LEU A 45 30.77 18.56 39.50
C LEU A 45 31.56 19.28 40.59
N ALA A 46 30.92 19.73 41.67
CA ALA A 46 31.60 20.30 42.83
C ALA A 46 32.39 19.25 43.64
N GLU A 47 31.96 17.98 43.63
CA GLU A 47 32.74 16.88 44.23
C GLU A 47 33.97 16.54 43.39
N THR A 48 33.90 16.77 42.07
CA THR A 48 34.96 16.40 41.14
C THR A 48 35.93 17.56 40.84
N THR A 49 35.45 18.80 40.89
CA THR A 49 36.19 19.99 40.45
C THR A 49 35.94 21.16 41.39
N ASP A 50 36.95 22.01 41.58
CA ASP A 50 36.85 23.26 42.35
C ASP A 50 36.50 24.48 41.48
N GLU A 51 36.25 24.29 40.18
CA GLU A 51 35.97 25.37 39.23
C GLU A 51 34.49 25.77 39.19
N ASN A 52 34.20 26.99 38.73
CA ASN A 52 32.82 27.45 38.58
C ASN A 52 32.17 26.76 37.37
N THR A 53 31.27 25.82 37.64
CA THR A 53 30.61 24.98 36.63
C THR A 53 29.26 25.51 36.14
N ASP A 54 28.68 26.52 36.81
CA ASP A 54 27.32 27.02 36.55
C ASP A 54 27.10 27.38 35.07
N LYS A 55 28.05 28.11 34.48
CA LYS A 55 27.97 28.55 33.08
C LYS A 55 28.00 27.39 32.10
N VAL A 56 28.73 26.33 32.42
CA VAL A 56 28.80 25.13 31.57
C VAL A 56 27.52 24.34 31.70
N ILE A 57 26.99 24.18 32.90
CA ILE A 57 25.71 23.48 33.14
C ILE A 57 24.57 24.20 32.41
N GLU A 58 24.46 25.53 32.57
CA GLU A 58 23.48 26.35 31.83
C GLU A 58 23.61 26.17 30.32
N HIS A 59 24.83 26.12 29.80
CA HIS A 59 25.07 25.96 28.37
C HIS A 59 24.64 24.56 27.88
N ILE A 60 24.97 23.50 28.61
CA ILE A 60 24.55 22.12 28.33
C ILE A 60 23.02 22.02 28.30
N LEU A 61 22.35 22.53 29.34
CA LEU A 61 20.88 22.49 29.44
C LEU A 61 20.20 23.29 28.33
N LYS A 62 20.73 24.46 27.98
CA LYS A 62 20.22 25.27 26.88
C LYS A 62 20.38 24.56 25.53
N GLN A 63 21.55 23.99 25.25
CA GLN A 63 21.78 23.24 24.02
C GLN A 63 20.84 22.03 23.91
N TRP A 64 20.59 21.34 25.02
CA TRP A 64 19.64 20.24 25.04
C TRP A 64 18.22 20.68 24.66
N LYS A 65 17.75 21.81 25.21
CA LYS A 65 16.45 22.39 24.84
C LYS A 65 16.37 22.75 23.36
N GLU A 66 17.43 23.31 22.80
CA GLU A 66 17.50 23.63 21.36
C GLU A 66 17.41 22.36 20.51
N ILE A 67 18.13 21.30 20.88
CA ILE A 67 18.07 20.00 20.20
C ILE A 67 16.65 19.41 20.30
N GLN A 68 16.02 19.44 21.47
CA GLN A 68 14.66 18.95 21.66
C GLN A 68 13.67 19.69 20.76
N ASN A 69 13.67 21.02 20.78
CA ASN A 69 12.81 21.83 19.92
C ASN A 69 13.01 21.53 18.43
N ASP A 70 14.25 21.38 17.98
CA ASP A 70 14.56 21.04 16.59
C ASP A 70 14.06 19.63 16.21
N THR A 71 14.17 18.66 17.12
CA THR A 71 13.66 17.31 16.89
C THR A 71 12.13 17.27 16.85
N GLU A 72 11.46 18.03 17.72
CA GLU A 72 10.01 18.16 17.70
C GLU A 72 9.52 18.81 16.41
N LYS A 73 10.15 19.91 16.00
CA LYS A 73 9.83 20.60 14.75
C LYS A 73 9.98 19.68 13.53
N LYS A 74 11.08 18.93 13.45
CA LYS A 74 11.29 17.93 12.37
C LYS A 74 10.21 16.85 12.39
N ARG A 75 9.82 16.38 13.58
CA ARG A 75 8.77 15.38 13.74
C ARG A 75 7.40 15.90 13.30
N GLU A 76 7.10 17.16 13.57
CA GLU A 76 5.87 17.82 13.10
C GLU A 76 5.87 17.99 11.58
N GLU A 77 6.97 18.45 10.98
CA GLU A 77 7.12 18.57 9.53
C GLU A 77 6.97 17.21 8.82
N GLU A 78 7.53 16.15 9.39
CA GLU A 78 7.34 14.79 8.85
C GLU A 78 5.90 14.31 8.95
N LYS A 79 5.20 14.60 10.06
CA LYS A 79 3.78 14.28 10.21
C LYS A 79 2.96 15.04 9.17
N ALA A 80 3.22 16.33 8.98
CA ALA A 80 2.56 17.16 7.98
C ALA A 80 2.76 16.61 6.56
N LYS A 81 4.01 16.29 6.18
CA LYS A 81 4.33 15.67 4.87
C LYS A 81 3.64 14.32 4.66
N LYS A 82 3.51 13.50 5.72
CA LYS A 82 2.79 12.21 5.65
C LYS A 82 1.29 12.44 5.43
N LEU A 83 0.68 13.39 6.14
CA LEU A 83 -0.73 13.73 5.98
C LEU A 83 -1.02 14.29 4.59
N GLU A 84 -0.16 15.16 4.07
CA GLU A 84 -0.27 15.73 2.72
C GLU A 84 -0.22 14.61 1.66
N LYS A 85 0.74 13.70 1.75
CA LYS A 85 0.83 12.53 0.85
C LYS A 85 -0.40 11.62 0.90
N ILE A 86 -1.00 11.46 2.09
CA ILE A 86 -2.24 10.68 2.24
C ILE A 86 -3.39 11.41 1.54
N HIS A 87 -3.51 12.72 1.75
CA HIS A 87 -4.54 13.54 1.14
C HIS A 87 -4.43 13.59 -0.40
N GLU A 88 -3.22 13.74 -0.92
CA GLU A 88 -2.94 13.65 -2.36
C GLU A 88 -3.34 12.29 -2.94
N ARG A 89 -2.98 11.20 -2.25
CA ARG A 89 -3.34 9.84 -2.68
C ARG A 89 -4.85 9.62 -2.65
N GLU A 90 -5.54 10.17 -1.65
CA GLU A 90 -7.00 10.09 -1.56
C GLU A 90 -7.66 10.87 -2.69
N LYS A 91 -7.21 12.11 -2.96
CA LYS A 91 -7.71 12.93 -4.06
C LYS A 91 -7.50 12.25 -5.41
N ALA A 92 -6.30 11.70 -5.66
CA ALA A 92 -6.02 10.95 -6.88
C ALA A 92 -6.93 9.72 -7.03
N ARG A 93 -7.21 9.01 -5.93
CA ARG A 93 -8.14 7.88 -5.94
C ARG A 93 -9.59 8.30 -6.21
N GLN A 94 -10.04 9.43 -5.66
CA GLN A 94 -11.36 9.98 -5.93
C GLN A 94 -11.49 10.36 -7.41
N GLU A 95 -10.50 11.08 -7.96
CA GLU A 95 -10.46 11.44 -9.39
C GLU A 95 -10.46 10.21 -10.30
N GLN A 96 -9.70 9.16 -9.96
CA GLN A 96 -9.72 7.90 -10.71
C GLN A 96 -11.10 7.24 -10.65
N SER A 97 -11.74 7.17 -9.49
CA SER A 97 -13.08 6.59 -9.37
C SER A 97 -14.14 7.38 -10.15
N ALA A 98 -14.02 8.71 -10.21
CA ALA A 98 -14.92 9.57 -10.97
C ALA A 98 -14.77 9.32 -12.48
N LYS A 99 -13.52 9.23 -12.97
CA LYS A 99 -13.23 8.87 -14.36
C LYS A 99 -13.73 7.47 -14.73
N GLU A 100 -13.57 6.50 -13.83
CA GLU A 100 -14.11 5.15 -14.04
C GLU A 100 -15.63 5.12 -14.09
N LEU A 101 -16.30 5.90 -13.23
CA LEU A 101 -17.75 6.04 -13.23
C LEU A 101 -18.26 6.66 -14.54
N GLU A 102 -17.61 7.73 -14.99
CA GLU A 102 -17.91 8.41 -16.25
C GLU A 102 -17.71 7.49 -17.45
N ALA A 103 -16.56 6.81 -17.54
CA ALA A 103 -16.29 5.85 -18.61
C ALA A 103 -17.31 4.69 -18.62
N ASN A 104 -17.76 4.23 -17.45
CA ASN A 104 -18.79 3.19 -17.36
C ASN A 104 -20.17 3.72 -17.79
N ALA A 105 -20.50 4.98 -17.46
CA ALA A 105 -21.73 5.62 -17.92
C ALA A 105 -21.74 5.80 -19.45
N GLU A 106 -20.62 6.21 -20.05
CA GLU A 106 -20.46 6.28 -21.51
C GLU A 106 -20.58 4.91 -22.18
N LEU A 107 -19.96 3.87 -21.61
CA LEU A 107 -20.11 2.50 -22.11
C LEU A 107 -21.56 2.01 -22.06
N ARG A 108 -22.32 2.39 -21.03
CA ARG A 108 -23.76 2.07 -20.93
C ARG A 108 -24.56 2.81 -22.00
N ARG A 109 -24.36 4.13 -22.14
CA ARG A 109 -25.01 4.93 -23.21
C ARG A 109 -24.70 4.41 -24.60
N ASN A 110 -23.45 4.02 -24.86
CA ASN A 110 -23.04 3.42 -26.13
C ASN A 110 -23.60 2.02 -26.38
N LYS A 111 -23.92 1.26 -25.32
CA LYS A 111 -24.63 -0.02 -25.46
C LYS A 111 -26.12 0.19 -25.70
N GLU A 112 -26.71 1.16 -25.02
CA GLU A 112 -28.12 1.55 -25.20
C GLU A 112 -28.37 2.10 -26.60
N SER A 113 -27.48 2.94 -27.14
CA SER A 113 -27.57 3.45 -28.52
C SER A 113 -27.33 2.39 -29.60
N LYS A 114 -26.69 1.26 -29.25
CA LYS A 114 -26.49 0.10 -30.14
C LYS A 114 -27.56 -0.97 -29.99
N GLN A 115 -28.59 -0.76 -29.17
CA GLN A 115 -29.76 -1.62 -29.18
C GLN A 115 -30.51 -1.38 -30.49
N LEU A 116 -30.43 -2.36 -31.40
CA LEU A 116 -31.18 -2.37 -32.65
C LEU A 116 -32.66 -2.16 -32.35
N SER A 117 -33.34 -1.33 -33.14
CA SER A 117 -34.79 -1.15 -33.04
C SER A 117 -35.50 -2.49 -33.22
N LYS A 118 -36.71 -2.65 -32.65
CA LYS A 118 -37.49 -3.90 -32.75
C LYS A 118 -37.68 -4.35 -34.21
N GLU A 119 -37.81 -3.40 -35.12
CA GLU A 119 -37.93 -3.67 -36.57
C GLU A 119 -36.61 -4.17 -37.18
N GLU A 120 -35.48 -3.58 -36.79
CA GLU A 120 -34.14 -4.01 -37.25
C GLU A 120 -33.77 -5.39 -36.69
N GLN A 121 -34.19 -5.69 -35.45
CA GLN A 121 -34.05 -7.02 -34.85
C GLN A 121 -34.88 -8.06 -35.62
N ALA A 122 -36.14 -7.75 -35.94
CA ALA A 122 -36.99 -8.62 -36.72
C ALA A 122 -36.47 -8.86 -38.15
N GLN A 123 -35.93 -7.82 -38.80
CA GLN A 123 -35.29 -7.96 -40.11
C GLN A 123 -34.03 -8.83 -40.05
N ARG A 124 -33.19 -8.64 -39.02
CA ARG A 124 -32.00 -9.48 -38.79
C ARG A 124 -32.38 -10.94 -38.52
N GLU A 125 -33.43 -11.18 -37.73
CA GLU A 125 -33.91 -12.52 -37.45
C GLU A 125 -34.50 -13.19 -38.70
N ARG A 126 -35.25 -12.44 -39.51
CA ARG A 126 -35.74 -12.91 -40.82
C ARG A 126 -34.60 -13.25 -41.78
N LEU A 127 -33.54 -12.43 -41.82
CA LEU A 127 -32.31 -12.72 -42.58
C LEU A 127 -31.59 -13.97 -42.06
N MET A 128 -31.49 -14.13 -40.73
CA MET A 128 -30.94 -15.34 -40.10
C MET A 128 -31.77 -16.59 -40.43
N GLN A 129 -33.10 -16.50 -40.47
CA GLN A 129 -33.94 -17.65 -40.83
C GLN A 129 -33.80 -18.02 -42.32
N ASN A 130 -33.75 -17.01 -43.20
CA ASN A 130 -33.68 -17.23 -44.64
C ASN A 130 -32.32 -17.76 -45.11
N TYR A 131 -31.22 -17.44 -44.40
CA TYR A 131 -29.86 -17.79 -44.81
C TYR A 131 -29.09 -18.64 -43.78
N GLY A 132 -29.63 -18.85 -42.58
CA GLY A 132 -28.99 -19.62 -41.51
C GLY A 132 -29.14 -21.13 -41.64
N TYR A 133 -29.94 -21.61 -42.60
CA TYR A 133 -30.19 -23.03 -42.85
C TYR A 133 -29.30 -23.68 -43.93
N ASP A 134 -28.39 -22.96 -44.58
CA ASP A 134 -27.50 -23.56 -45.60
C ASP A 134 -26.17 -24.11 -45.02
N SER A 135 -26.00 -24.12 -43.69
CA SER A 135 -24.72 -24.53 -43.08
C SER A 135 -24.71 -25.94 -42.48
N ASN A 136 -25.83 -26.68 -42.49
CA ASN A 136 -25.91 -27.93 -41.73
C ASN A 136 -26.68 -29.10 -42.39
N GLU A 137 -26.99 -29.03 -43.68
CA GLU A 137 -27.48 -30.20 -44.44
C GLU A 137 -26.45 -30.59 -45.50
N GLY A 138 -25.86 -31.78 -45.36
CA GLY A 138 -25.08 -32.39 -46.43
C GLY A 138 -23.65 -32.85 -46.09
N ARG A 139 -23.44 -33.57 -44.99
CA ARG A 139 -22.34 -34.56 -44.92
C ARG A 139 -22.84 -35.86 -44.29
N GLU A 140 -23.61 -36.61 -45.08
CA GLU A 140 -23.68 -38.05 -44.91
C GLU A 140 -22.27 -38.62 -45.08
N ILE A 141 -21.75 -39.23 -44.01
CA ILE A 141 -20.50 -39.97 -44.03
C ILE A 141 -20.79 -41.33 -44.67
N ALA A 142 -20.73 -41.38 -46.01
CA ALA A 142 -20.64 -42.63 -46.74
C ALA A 142 -19.22 -43.23 -46.53
N LYS A 143 -19.13 -44.21 -45.64
CA LYS A 143 -18.01 -45.16 -45.60
C LYS A 143 -17.99 -45.96 -46.90
N SER A 144 -17.07 -45.62 -47.80
CA SER A 144 -16.65 -46.48 -48.91
C SER A 144 -15.17 -46.24 -49.13
N GLY A 145 -14.38 -47.27 -48.86
CA GLY A 145 -12.94 -47.23 -49.06
C GLY A 145 -12.58 -47.11 -50.53
N SER A 146 -11.64 -46.22 -50.82
CA SER A 146 -10.70 -46.37 -51.92
C SER A 146 -9.49 -45.51 -51.60
N GLU A 147 -8.35 -46.18 -51.49
CA GLU A 147 -7.04 -45.55 -51.52
C GLU A 147 -6.92 -44.64 -52.74
N THR A 148 -6.52 -43.39 -52.52
CA THR A 148 -5.53 -42.72 -53.37
C THR A 148 -4.84 -41.68 -52.50
N GLY A 149 -3.54 -41.88 -52.30
CA GLY A 149 -2.71 -40.99 -51.52
C GLY A 149 -2.67 -39.58 -52.10
N ALA A 150 -2.95 -38.60 -51.26
CA ALA A 150 -2.48 -37.24 -51.43
C ALA A 150 -1.69 -36.87 -50.18
N LYS A 151 -0.39 -37.22 -50.18
CA LYS A 151 0.61 -36.57 -49.34
C LYS A 151 0.61 -35.08 -49.72
N GLY A 152 -0.20 -34.30 -49.00
CA GLY A 152 -0.16 -32.84 -49.00
C GLY A 152 1.18 -32.40 -48.42
N ARG A 153 2.14 -32.21 -49.33
CA ARG A 153 3.46 -31.63 -49.13
C ARG A 153 3.35 -30.38 -48.25
N LYS A 154 4.08 -30.37 -47.13
CA LYS A 154 4.43 -29.17 -46.38
C LYS A 154 5.33 -28.29 -47.24
N THR A 155 4.76 -27.47 -48.10
CA THR A 155 5.48 -26.39 -48.80
C THR A 155 4.50 -25.27 -49.11
N GLY A 156 4.13 -24.52 -48.07
CA GLY A 156 3.54 -23.20 -48.23
C GLY A 156 4.55 -22.19 -47.71
N THR A 157 5.39 -21.70 -48.60
CA THR A 157 6.11 -20.43 -48.43
C THR A 157 5.11 -19.41 -47.89
N ALA A 158 5.34 -18.94 -46.66
CA ALA A 158 4.63 -17.79 -46.14
C ALA A 158 4.95 -16.62 -47.07
N ASP A 159 3.98 -16.24 -47.89
CA ASP A 159 4.06 -15.03 -48.70
C ASP A 159 4.34 -13.85 -47.76
N PRO A 160 5.47 -13.12 -47.90
CA PRO A 160 5.80 -12.00 -47.03
C PRO A 160 4.77 -10.86 -47.08
N LEU A 161 3.85 -10.90 -48.06
CA LEU A 161 2.77 -9.92 -48.24
C LEU A 161 1.44 -10.32 -47.55
N LEU A 162 1.30 -11.57 -47.09
CA LEU A 162 0.14 -11.99 -46.30
C LEU A 162 0.48 -11.92 -44.81
N SER A 163 0.32 -10.75 -44.20
CA SER A 163 0.47 -10.58 -42.76
C SER A 163 -0.40 -11.61 -42.01
N ALA A 164 0.21 -12.39 -41.13
CA ALA A 164 -0.47 -13.42 -40.35
C ALA A 164 -1.76 -12.89 -39.71
N ASN A 165 -2.83 -13.69 -39.75
CA ASN A 165 -4.14 -13.30 -39.23
C ASN A 165 -4.07 -13.08 -37.70
N ARG A 166 -3.85 -11.82 -37.31
CA ARG A 166 -3.65 -11.36 -35.94
C ARG A 166 -4.92 -11.42 -35.08
N ASN A 167 -6.09 -11.61 -35.69
CA ASN A 167 -7.37 -11.63 -34.97
C ASN A 167 -7.48 -12.85 -34.05
N VAL A 168 -6.97 -14.01 -34.48
CA VAL A 168 -6.98 -15.23 -33.66
C VAL A 168 -6.10 -15.05 -32.42
N ASP A 169 -4.95 -14.42 -32.57
CA ASP A 169 -4.03 -14.17 -31.45
C ASP A 169 -4.58 -13.10 -30.49
N VAL A 170 -5.21 -12.04 -31.03
CA VAL A 170 -5.90 -11.03 -30.22
C VAL A 170 -7.06 -11.63 -29.42
N ILE A 171 -7.85 -12.53 -30.01
CA ILE A 171 -8.95 -13.21 -29.29
C ILE A 171 -8.40 -14.11 -28.17
N LYS A 172 -7.34 -14.88 -28.44
CA LYS A 172 -6.70 -15.73 -27.43
C LYS A 172 -6.12 -14.91 -26.28
N GLU A 173 -5.44 -13.80 -26.59
CA GLU A 173 -4.89 -12.90 -25.58
C GLU A 173 -6.00 -12.23 -24.74
N GLN A 174 -7.09 -11.82 -25.37
CA GLN A 174 -8.25 -11.26 -24.64
C GLN A 174 -8.92 -12.29 -23.72
N GLU A 175 -9.05 -13.54 -24.15
CA GLU A 175 -9.62 -14.61 -23.32
C GLU A 175 -8.70 -14.94 -22.13
N GLN A 176 -7.39 -15.01 -22.36
CA GLN A 176 -6.40 -15.21 -21.30
C GLN A 176 -6.41 -14.05 -20.29
N ARG A 177 -6.39 -12.80 -20.74
CA ARG A 177 -6.50 -11.62 -19.87
C ARG A 177 -7.79 -11.63 -19.05
N ARG A 178 -8.92 -12.04 -19.64
CA ARG A 178 -10.19 -12.18 -18.88
C ARG A 178 -10.12 -13.25 -17.81
N ARG A 179 -9.53 -14.42 -18.10
CA ARG A 179 -9.35 -15.48 -17.10
C ARG A 179 -8.43 -15.05 -15.97
N GLU A 180 -7.33 -14.36 -16.30
CA GLU A 180 -6.40 -13.83 -15.30
C GLU A 180 -7.03 -12.74 -14.44
N GLN A 181 -7.82 -11.84 -15.02
CA GLN A 181 -8.57 -10.83 -14.26
C GLN A 181 -9.60 -11.45 -13.31
N MET A 182 -10.36 -12.44 -13.78
CA MET A 182 -11.32 -13.17 -12.93
C MET A 182 -10.63 -13.92 -11.79
N LYS A 183 -9.48 -14.55 -12.07
CA LYS A 183 -8.68 -15.23 -11.04
C LYS A 183 -8.15 -14.23 -10.01
N LYS A 184 -7.59 -13.11 -10.46
CA LYS A 184 -7.07 -12.05 -9.60
C LYS A 184 -8.17 -11.41 -8.74
N GLN A 185 -9.36 -11.19 -9.28
CA GLN A 185 -10.52 -10.70 -8.51
C GLN A 185 -10.97 -11.72 -7.46
N SER A 186 -11.08 -13.01 -7.84
CA SER A 186 -11.45 -14.07 -6.90
C SER A 186 -10.44 -14.21 -5.74
N ASP A 187 -9.15 -14.13 -6.04
CA ASP A 187 -8.10 -14.21 -5.02
C ASP A 187 -8.08 -12.96 -4.13
N ALA A 188 -8.29 -11.77 -4.70
CA ALA A 188 -8.43 -10.53 -3.93
C ALA A 188 -9.66 -10.55 -3.00
N ASP A 189 -10.80 -11.10 -3.45
CA ASP A 189 -12.00 -11.23 -2.63
C ASP A 189 -11.81 -12.24 -1.49
N LYS A 190 -11.10 -13.36 -1.74
CA LYS A 190 -10.73 -14.33 -0.70
C LYS A 190 -9.82 -13.69 0.35
N GLU A 191 -8.80 -12.94 -0.07
CA GLU A 191 -7.91 -12.23 0.85
C GLU A 191 -8.64 -11.17 1.67
N ARG A 192 -9.51 -10.38 1.03
CA ARG A 192 -10.34 -9.39 1.71
C ARG A 192 -11.26 -10.04 2.75
N ASN A 193 -11.90 -11.15 2.40
CA ASN A 193 -12.75 -11.90 3.32
C ASN A 193 -11.95 -12.51 4.48
N LYS A 194 -10.74 -13.02 4.21
CA LYS A 194 -9.83 -13.53 5.25
C LYS A 194 -9.42 -12.42 6.22
N MET A 195 -9.04 -11.25 5.72
CA MET A 195 -8.67 -10.09 6.56
C MET A 195 -9.85 -9.59 7.41
N LEU A 196 -11.06 -9.54 6.84
CA LEU A 196 -12.24 -9.14 7.59
C LEU A 196 -12.58 -10.12 8.72
N LEU A 197 -12.49 -11.43 8.45
CA LEU A 197 -12.71 -12.47 9.45
C LEU A 197 -11.67 -12.42 10.58
N GLU A 198 -10.41 -12.20 10.23
CA GLU A 198 -9.32 -12.06 11.20
C GLU A 198 -9.49 -10.81 12.07
N LYS A 199 -9.86 -9.68 11.45
CA LYS A 199 -10.16 -8.44 12.17
C LYS A 199 -11.35 -8.59 13.12
N GLN A 200 -12.38 -9.33 12.72
CA GLN A 200 -13.52 -9.64 13.59
C GLN A 200 -13.11 -10.52 14.77
N ARG A 201 -12.31 -11.57 14.51
CA ARG A 201 -11.77 -12.45 15.58
C ARG A 201 -10.87 -11.70 16.56
N ALA A 202 -10.07 -10.74 16.10
CA ALA A 202 -9.24 -9.91 16.96
C ALA A 202 -10.09 -9.05 17.90
N LYS A 203 -11.10 -8.34 17.35
CA LYS A 203 -12.04 -7.55 18.15
C LYS A 203 -12.79 -8.40 19.19
N ASP A 204 -13.25 -9.59 18.81
CA ASP A 204 -13.95 -10.49 19.73
C ASP A 204 -13.05 -10.99 20.87
N LYS A 205 -11.74 -11.14 20.63
CA LYS A 205 -10.76 -11.48 21.68
C LYS A 205 -10.54 -10.29 22.61
N ASP A 206 -10.29 -9.11 22.07
CA ASP A 206 -10.08 -7.89 22.85
C ASP A 206 -11.29 -7.57 23.74
N ASP A 207 -12.51 -7.73 23.22
CA ASP A 207 -13.75 -7.51 23.99
C ASP A 207 -13.95 -8.57 25.08
N LYS A 208 -13.56 -9.83 24.83
CA LYS A 208 -13.56 -10.88 25.86
C LYS A 208 -12.53 -10.60 26.96
N GLU A 209 -11.36 -10.09 26.60
CA GLU A 209 -10.32 -9.70 27.56
C GLU A 209 -10.79 -8.51 28.41
N LYS A 210 -11.34 -7.47 27.80
CA LYS A 210 -11.94 -6.32 28.52
C LYS A 210 -13.07 -6.74 29.46
N ARG A 211 -13.92 -7.68 29.05
CA ARG A 211 -14.99 -8.23 29.92
C ARG A 211 -14.42 -9.09 31.06
N ARG A 212 -13.31 -9.79 30.85
CA ARG A 212 -12.63 -10.58 31.89
C ARG A 212 -11.92 -9.68 32.90
N THR A 213 -11.25 -8.62 32.46
CA THR A 213 -10.58 -7.66 33.34
C THR A 213 -11.59 -6.89 34.20
N ALA A 214 -12.68 -6.38 33.61
CA ALA A 214 -13.75 -5.70 34.35
C ALA A 214 -14.44 -6.60 35.41
N LYS A 215 -14.64 -7.89 35.11
CA LYS A 215 -15.16 -8.86 36.09
C LYS A 215 -14.20 -9.16 37.23
N LYS A 216 -12.88 -9.07 36.99
CA LYS A 216 -11.84 -9.32 38.00
C LYS A 216 -11.69 -8.13 38.95
N GLU A 217 -11.84 -6.90 38.46
CA GLU A 217 -11.93 -5.70 39.31
C GLU A 217 -13.19 -5.70 40.18
N LYS A 218 -14.35 -6.02 39.62
CA LYS A 218 -15.62 -6.09 40.39
C LYS A 218 -15.64 -7.19 41.48
N ARG A 219 -14.71 -8.16 41.42
CA ARG A 219 -14.51 -9.20 42.46
C ARG A 219 -13.47 -8.82 43.52
N ARG A 220 -12.69 -7.77 43.27
CA ARG A 220 -11.66 -7.25 44.19
C ARG A 220 -12.15 -6.07 45.02
N MET A 221 -13.23 -5.41 44.59
CA MET A 221 -14.09 -4.58 45.44
C MET A 221 -15.12 -5.44 46.15
#